data_AF-A0A525C9D4-F1
#
_entry.id   AF-A0A525C9D4-F1
#
_cell.length_a   1.000
_cell.length_b   1.000
_cell.length_c   1.000
_cell.angle_alpha   90.00
_cell.angle_beta   90.00
_cell.angle_gamma   90.00
#
_symmetry.space_group_name_H-M   'P 1'
#
loop_
_entity.id
_entity.type
_entity.pdbx_description
1 polymer ?
#
loop_
_entity_poly.entity_id
_entity_poly.type
_entity_poly.pdbx_seq_one_letter_code
_entity_poly.pdbx_strand_id
1 'polypeptide(L)'
;MNEHVWQNIIEDSEVDKLRLEVLAKVFHPKTQRQVEAGMEFSRFVKLDKVNPDNYPLFLEFLRSGNHAIVQAMVGGEDPNLFFLGVESNPYMIRSLFEVMYDFAPGQLDPLVFGVALGVLLKTYANPKVGLLKYKLSMEELNAIAKNLNEDAGQEDPLNRQILDFLGDIGDMVIEGLWEKDEYGEIATHAIDLRNAFLDPRQNLADKIPELLVRKQQYVDDNLRPRKTQKPTGGGSE
;
A
#
# COMPACT_ATOMS: atom_id res chain seq x y z
N MET A 1 -24.34 -57.23 10.81
CA MET A 1 -23.22 -56.36 10.37
C MET A 1 -23.68 -54.94 10.56
N ASN A 2 -23.18 -54.23 11.57
CA ASN A 2 -23.42 -52.80 11.68
C ASN A 2 -22.47 -52.11 10.71
N GLU A 3 -23.00 -51.51 9.66
CA GLU A 3 -22.24 -50.57 8.84
C GLU A 3 -21.83 -49.41 9.75
N HIS A 4 -20.52 -49.32 10.04
CA HIS A 4 -19.96 -48.10 10.60
C HIS A 4 -20.07 -47.02 9.53
N VAL A 5 -21.17 -46.26 9.57
CA VAL A 5 -21.31 -45.03 8.81
C VAL A 5 -20.33 -44.04 9.43
N TRP A 6 -19.25 -43.75 8.71
CA TRP A 6 -18.32 -42.69 9.09
C TRP A 6 -19.10 -41.39 9.21
N GLN A 7 -19.18 -40.84 10.42
CA GLN A 7 -19.71 -39.50 10.64
C GLN A 7 -18.57 -38.49 10.49
N ASN A 8 -18.85 -37.38 9.80
CA ASN A 8 -17.88 -36.31 9.44
C ASN A 8 -16.82 -36.74 8.42
N ILE A 9 -17.24 -37.22 7.25
CA ILE A 9 -16.34 -37.28 6.09
C ILE A 9 -16.08 -35.83 5.66
N ILE A 10 -14.84 -35.40 5.81
CA ILE A 10 -14.39 -34.07 5.36
C ILE A 10 -13.93 -34.22 3.92
N GLU A 11 -14.49 -33.41 3.02
CA GLU A 11 -14.06 -33.35 1.63
C GLU A 11 -12.86 -32.41 1.47
N ASP A 12 -12.05 -32.63 0.43
CA ASP A 12 -10.89 -31.76 0.12
C ASP A 12 -11.29 -30.29 -0.04
N SER A 13 -12.48 -30.03 -0.58
CA SER A 13 -13.06 -28.68 -0.72
C SER A 13 -13.30 -27.99 0.63
N GLU A 14 -13.70 -28.76 1.65
CA GLU A 14 -13.91 -28.27 3.01
C GLU A 14 -12.57 -28.01 3.69
N VAL A 15 -11.55 -28.85 3.45
CA VAL A 15 -10.19 -28.62 3.93
C VAL A 15 -9.63 -27.33 3.33
N ASP A 16 -9.80 -27.10 2.03
CA ASP A 16 -9.33 -25.88 1.36
C ASP A 16 -10.05 -24.63 1.87
N LYS A 17 -11.36 -24.72 2.09
CA LYS A 17 -12.10 -23.63 2.74
C LYS A 17 -11.54 -23.32 4.13
N LEU A 18 -11.29 -24.34 4.95
CA LEU A 18 -10.70 -24.15 6.28
C LEU A 18 -9.30 -23.53 6.21
N ARG A 19 -8.47 -23.95 5.26
CA ARG A 19 -7.14 -23.34 5.01
C ARG A 19 -7.28 -21.86 4.68
N LEU A 20 -8.17 -21.50 3.76
CA LEU A 20 -8.42 -20.12 3.37
C LEU A 20 -8.96 -19.28 4.53
N GLU A 21 -9.87 -19.81 5.36
CA GLU A 21 -10.38 -19.13 6.55
C GLU A 21 -9.30 -18.86 7.60
N VAL A 22 -8.33 -19.76 7.75
CA VAL A 22 -7.18 -19.55 8.62
C VAL A 22 -6.26 -18.47 8.05
N LEU A 23 -5.94 -18.53 6.76
CA LEU A 23 -5.11 -17.52 6.09
C LEU A 23 -5.76 -16.13 6.12
N ALA A 24 -7.07 -16.03 5.93
CA ALA A 24 -7.79 -14.76 6.03
C ALA A 24 -7.62 -14.09 7.41
N LYS A 25 -7.52 -14.89 8.49
CA LYS A 25 -7.26 -14.37 9.85
C LYS A 25 -5.82 -13.88 10.03
N VAL A 26 -4.89 -14.37 9.21
CA VAL A 26 -3.48 -13.96 9.21
C VAL A 26 -3.33 -12.64 8.44
N PHE A 27 -4.04 -12.49 7.31
CA PHE A 27 -4.07 -11.24 6.54
C PHE A 27 -4.89 -10.14 7.21
N HIS A 28 -6.01 -10.46 7.86
CA HIS A 28 -6.89 -9.49 8.52
C HIS A 28 -7.06 -9.82 10.01
N PRO A 29 -6.03 -9.53 10.84
CA PRO A 29 -6.03 -9.91 12.24
C PRO A 29 -7.05 -9.11 13.05
N LYS A 30 -7.82 -9.81 13.89
CA LYS A 30 -8.76 -9.26 14.87
C LYS A 30 -8.32 -9.49 16.32
N THR A 31 -7.18 -10.16 16.52
CA THR A 31 -6.60 -10.45 17.84
C THR A 31 -5.08 -10.33 17.80
N GLN A 32 -4.45 -10.09 18.95
CA GLN A 32 -2.97 -9.99 19.03
C GLN A 32 -2.25 -11.27 18.55
N ARG A 33 -2.84 -12.45 18.79
CA ARG A 33 -2.30 -13.73 18.28
C ARG A 33 -2.32 -13.81 16.77
N GLN A 34 -3.35 -13.28 16.14
CA GLN A 34 -3.45 -13.23 14.69
C GLN A 34 -2.44 -12.23 14.10
N VAL A 35 -2.17 -11.12 14.80
CA VAL A 35 -1.10 -10.18 14.41
C VAL A 35 0.26 -10.88 14.43
N GLU A 36 0.58 -11.59 15.51
CA GLU A 36 1.83 -12.36 15.61
C GLU A 36 1.94 -13.42 14.51
N ALA A 37 0.85 -14.15 14.23
CA ALA A 37 0.80 -15.09 13.11
C ALA A 37 1.03 -14.38 11.77
N GLY A 38 0.43 -13.21 11.56
CA GLY A 38 0.65 -12.34 10.40
C GLY A 38 2.09 -11.92 10.23
N MET A 39 2.75 -11.51 11.32
CA MET A 39 4.15 -11.12 11.33
C MET A 39 5.08 -12.29 10.98
N GLU A 40 4.87 -13.47 11.57
CA GLU A 40 5.71 -14.63 11.24
C GLU A 40 5.43 -15.15 9.84
N PHE A 41 4.17 -15.13 9.40
CA PHE A 41 3.82 -15.55 8.05
C PHE A 41 4.38 -14.59 6.99
N SER A 42 4.34 -13.27 7.21
CA SER A 42 4.93 -12.31 6.28
C SER A 42 6.44 -12.48 6.15
N ARG A 43 7.14 -12.76 7.27
CA ARG A 43 8.58 -13.11 7.23
C ARG A 43 8.84 -14.42 6.51
N PHE A 44 8.01 -15.43 6.73
CA PHE A 44 8.14 -16.72 6.07
C PHE A 44 7.99 -16.57 4.55
N VAL A 45 6.94 -15.89 4.08
CA VAL A 45 6.71 -15.63 2.64
C VAL A 45 7.86 -14.79 2.05
N LYS A 46 8.43 -13.87 2.83
CA LYS A 46 9.58 -13.06 2.41
C LYS A 46 10.86 -13.88 2.17
N LEU A 47 11.00 -15.09 2.71
CA LEU A 47 12.20 -15.92 2.48
C LEU A 47 12.45 -16.17 0.99
N ASP A 48 11.38 -16.27 0.19
CA ASP A 48 11.46 -16.46 -1.27
C ASP A 48 11.66 -15.15 -2.05
N LYS A 49 11.76 -14.02 -1.34
CA LYS A 49 11.72 -12.65 -1.86
C LYS A 49 10.44 -12.36 -2.66
N VAL A 50 10.21 -11.09 -2.96
CA VAL A 50 9.07 -10.67 -3.77
C VAL A 50 9.33 -11.03 -5.24
N ASN A 51 8.39 -11.75 -5.87
CA ASN A 51 8.48 -12.24 -7.24
C ASN A 51 7.08 -12.26 -7.91
N PRO A 52 6.99 -12.52 -9.24
CA PRO A 52 5.71 -12.52 -9.96
C PRO A 52 4.66 -13.51 -9.45
N ASP A 53 5.07 -14.59 -8.79
CA ASP A 53 4.16 -15.65 -8.33
C ASP A 53 3.60 -15.38 -6.93
N ASN A 54 4.31 -14.59 -6.11
CA ASN A 54 3.93 -14.34 -4.72
C ASN A 54 3.60 -12.88 -4.38
N TYR A 55 3.85 -11.91 -5.28
CA TYR A 55 3.53 -10.50 -5.05
C TYR A 55 2.09 -10.24 -4.58
N PRO A 56 1.04 -10.98 -5.02
CA PRO A 56 -0.32 -10.73 -4.54
C PRO A 56 -0.47 -10.95 -3.03
N LEU A 57 0.27 -11.88 -2.44
CA LEU A 57 0.24 -12.11 -0.98
C LEU A 57 0.82 -10.91 -0.22
N PHE A 58 1.84 -10.26 -0.78
CA PHE A 58 2.40 -9.04 -0.19
C PHE A 58 1.42 -7.87 -0.28
N LEU A 59 0.64 -7.77 -1.36
CA LEU A 59 -0.44 -6.78 -1.46
C LEU A 59 -1.52 -7.01 -0.38
N GLU A 60 -1.87 -8.26 -0.08
CA GLU A 60 -2.80 -8.59 1.01
C GLU A 60 -2.25 -8.19 2.40
N PHE A 61 -0.95 -8.35 2.65
CA PHE A 61 -0.33 -7.84 3.88
C PHE A 61 -0.36 -6.31 3.98
N LEU A 62 -0.18 -5.59 2.86
CA LEU A 62 -0.31 -4.13 2.86
C LEU A 62 -1.75 -3.69 3.16
N ARG A 63 -2.75 -4.38 2.58
CA ARG A 63 -4.19 -4.16 2.84
C ARG A 63 -4.58 -4.38 4.30
N SER A 64 -3.83 -5.19 5.04
CA SER A 64 -4.07 -5.36 6.48
C SER A 64 -3.98 -4.05 7.27
N GLY A 65 -3.19 -3.08 6.77
CA GLY A 65 -2.91 -1.82 7.46
C GLY A 65 -2.16 -1.96 8.78
N ASN A 66 -1.81 -3.18 9.19
CA ASN A 66 -1.23 -3.43 10.50
C ASN A 66 0.27 -3.13 10.48
N HIS A 67 0.67 -2.06 11.19
CA HIS A 67 2.07 -1.60 11.26
C HIS A 67 3.05 -2.73 11.57
N ALA A 68 2.74 -3.60 12.54
CA ALA A 68 3.65 -4.66 12.95
C ALA A 68 3.85 -5.72 11.85
N ILE A 69 2.79 -6.06 11.10
CA ILE A 69 2.87 -6.99 9.96
C ILE A 69 3.68 -6.37 8.83
N VAL A 70 3.39 -5.11 8.47
CA VAL A 70 4.09 -4.40 7.40
C VAL A 70 5.56 -4.21 7.76
N GLN A 71 5.87 -3.84 8.99
CA GLN A 71 7.24 -3.73 9.47
C GLN A 71 7.97 -5.07 9.43
N ALA A 72 7.31 -6.17 9.81
CA ALA A 72 7.90 -7.52 9.72
C ALA A 72 8.18 -7.93 8.26
N MET A 73 7.33 -7.49 7.34
CA MET A 73 7.42 -7.75 5.90
C MET A 73 8.49 -6.88 5.23
N VAL A 74 8.48 -5.57 5.41
CA VAL A 74 9.47 -4.65 4.79
C VAL A 74 10.82 -4.80 5.50
N GLY A 75 10.83 -4.92 6.82
CA GLY A 75 12.05 -5.06 7.61
C GLY A 75 12.91 -3.79 7.56
N GLY A 76 14.21 -3.95 7.29
CA GLY A 76 15.16 -2.85 7.13
C GLY A 76 15.44 -2.47 5.67
N GLU A 77 14.66 -2.98 4.72
CA GLU A 77 14.79 -2.63 3.30
C GLU A 77 14.15 -1.27 3.02
N ASP A 78 14.62 -0.61 1.96
CA ASP A 78 13.97 0.59 1.46
C ASP A 78 12.58 0.22 0.92
N PRO A 79 11.49 0.78 1.48
CA PRO A 79 10.12 0.45 1.04
C PRO A 79 9.92 0.74 -0.45
N ASN A 80 10.58 1.76 -1.01
CA ASN A 80 10.43 2.12 -2.42
C ASN A 80 10.98 1.05 -3.37
N LEU A 81 11.87 0.18 -2.88
CA LEU A 81 12.50 -0.88 -3.64
C LEU A 81 11.86 -2.26 -3.39
N PHE A 82 10.83 -2.34 -2.56
CA PHE A 82 10.26 -3.62 -2.11
C PHE A 82 9.75 -4.50 -3.27
N PHE A 83 9.13 -3.91 -4.29
CA PHE A 83 8.67 -4.59 -5.50
C PHE A 83 9.63 -4.43 -6.70
N LEU A 84 10.90 -4.02 -6.49
CA LEU A 84 11.82 -3.70 -7.59
C LEU A 84 12.00 -4.89 -8.57
N GLY A 85 12.01 -6.12 -8.06
CA GLY A 85 12.16 -7.35 -8.84
C GLY A 85 10.90 -7.79 -9.61
N VAL A 86 9.77 -7.10 -9.45
CA VAL A 86 8.51 -7.42 -10.12
C VAL A 86 8.15 -6.33 -11.12
N GLU A 87 7.66 -6.74 -12.28
CA GLU A 87 7.07 -5.82 -13.22
C GLU A 87 5.67 -5.43 -12.72
N SER A 88 5.39 -4.12 -12.61
CA SER A 88 4.06 -3.65 -12.27
C SER A 88 3.03 -4.15 -13.29
N ASN A 89 1.77 -4.21 -12.91
CA ASN A 89 0.67 -4.55 -13.82
C ASN A 89 -0.61 -3.90 -13.31
N PRO A 90 -1.70 -3.87 -14.11
CA PRO A 90 -2.93 -3.18 -13.71
C PRO A 90 -3.52 -3.69 -12.39
N TYR A 91 -3.41 -4.98 -12.08
CA TYR A 91 -3.90 -5.54 -10.82
C TYR A 91 -3.09 -5.02 -9.62
N MET A 92 -1.76 -5.00 -9.73
CA MET A 92 -0.89 -4.45 -8.69
C MET A 92 -1.18 -2.97 -8.44
N ILE A 93 -1.23 -2.17 -9.51
CA ILE A 93 -1.44 -0.71 -9.41
C ILE A 93 -2.80 -0.41 -8.78
N ARG A 94 -3.87 -1.04 -9.27
CA ARG A 94 -5.22 -0.89 -8.70
C ARG A 94 -5.25 -1.29 -7.22
N SER A 95 -4.61 -2.40 -6.86
CA SER A 95 -4.56 -2.86 -5.47
C SER A 95 -3.87 -1.87 -4.54
N LEU A 96 -2.83 -1.18 -5.01
CA LEU A 96 -2.14 -0.15 -4.24
C LEU A 96 -3.00 1.11 -4.10
N PHE A 97 -3.77 1.48 -5.12
CA PHE A 97 -4.76 2.56 -5.00
C PHE A 97 -5.89 2.20 -4.03
N GLU A 98 -6.43 0.99 -4.09
CA GLU A 98 -7.40 0.48 -3.10
C GLU A 98 -6.85 0.63 -1.68
N VAL A 99 -5.60 0.20 -1.44
CA VAL A 99 -4.92 0.42 -0.15
C VAL A 99 -4.83 1.90 0.19
N MET A 100 -4.48 2.79 -0.73
CA MET A 100 -4.42 4.23 -0.41
C MET A 100 -5.80 4.85 -0.16
N TYR A 101 -6.87 4.33 -0.76
CA TYR A 101 -8.24 4.81 -0.55
C TYR A 101 -8.82 4.40 0.80
N ASP A 102 -8.50 3.19 1.27
CA ASP A 102 -9.04 2.64 2.52
C ASP A 102 -8.61 3.43 3.77
N PHE A 103 -7.58 4.28 3.67
CA PHE A 103 -7.03 5.06 4.78
C PHE A 103 -7.23 6.56 4.55
N ALA A 104 -7.65 7.27 5.61
CA ALA A 104 -7.72 8.73 5.57
C ALA A 104 -6.31 9.37 5.46
N PRO A 105 -6.19 10.64 5.03
CA PRO A 105 -4.91 11.36 5.04
C PRO A 105 -4.24 11.28 6.40
N GLY A 106 -2.98 10.87 6.40
CA GLY A 106 -2.19 10.70 7.62
C GLY A 106 -2.49 9.43 8.42
N GLN A 107 -3.44 8.57 8.02
CA GLN A 107 -3.67 7.27 8.68
C GLN A 107 -2.92 6.11 8.05
N LEU A 108 -2.50 6.26 6.80
CA LEU A 108 -1.73 5.23 6.14
C LEU A 108 -0.34 5.14 6.75
N ASP A 109 0.06 3.92 7.08
CA ASP A 109 1.40 3.65 7.56
C ASP A 109 2.47 4.15 6.55
N PRO A 110 3.49 4.92 6.98
CA PRO A 110 4.51 5.43 6.08
C PRO A 110 5.23 4.35 5.27
N LEU A 111 5.41 3.14 5.82
CA LEU A 111 6.00 2.02 5.09
C LEU A 111 5.06 1.52 4.00
N VAL A 112 3.75 1.43 4.27
CA VAL A 112 2.77 1.02 3.27
C VAL A 112 2.74 2.02 2.13
N PHE A 113 2.70 3.31 2.45
CA PHE A 113 2.69 4.36 1.44
C PHE A 113 4.01 4.39 0.65
N GLY A 114 5.17 4.25 1.29
CA GLY A 114 6.45 4.16 0.59
C GLY A 114 6.50 2.97 -0.39
N VAL A 115 6.02 1.80 0.02
CA VAL A 115 5.94 0.63 -0.87
C VAL A 115 5.02 0.92 -2.08
N ALA A 116 3.86 1.52 -1.84
CA ALA A 116 2.94 1.89 -2.92
C ALA A 116 3.56 2.93 -3.86
N LEU A 117 4.15 3.99 -3.31
CA LEU A 117 4.75 5.08 -4.07
C LEU A 117 5.96 4.60 -4.88
N GLY A 118 6.79 3.69 -4.36
CA GLY A 118 7.90 3.10 -5.10
C GLY A 118 7.46 2.38 -6.38
N VAL A 119 6.36 1.63 -6.32
CA VAL A 119 5.78 0.97 -7.51
C VAL A 119 5.26 2.00 -8.51
N LEU A 120 4.60 3.05 -8.03
CA LEU A 120 4.05 4.11 -8.88
C LEU A 120 5.17 4.93 -9.54
N LEU A 121 6.15 5.41 -8.78
CA LEU A 121 7.33 6.11 -9.30
C LEU A 121 8.03 5.29 -10.40
N LYS A 122 8.27 4.00 -10.16
CA LYS A 122 8.87 3.11 -11.17
C LYS A 122 7.99 2.97 -12.42
N THR A 123 6.68 2.88 -12.24
CA THR A 123 5.72 2.69 -13.34
C THR A 123 5.59 3.94 -14.21
N TYR A 124 5.59 5.11 -13.59
CA TYR A 124 5.38 6.41 -14.24
C TYR A 124 6.68 7.19 -14.47
N ALA A 125 7.86 6.60 -14.21
CA ALA A 125 9.15 7.18 -14.58
C ALA A 125 9.24 7.57 -16.08
N ASN A 126 8.50 6.86 -16.94
CA ASN A 126 8.06 7.38 -18.22
C ASN A 126 6.53 7.53 -18.17
N PRO A 127 6.00 8.74 -17.98
CA PRO A 127 4.57 8.98 -17.78
C PRO A 127 3.69 8.46 -18.92
N LYS A 128 4.14 8.61 -20.17
CA LYS A 128 3.42 8.12 -21.36
C LYS A 128 3.30 6.59 -21.36
N VAL A 129 4.39 5.89 -21.08
CA VAL A 129 4.37 4.41 -21.00
C VAL A 129 3.54 3.95 -19.80
N GLY A 130 3.69 4.62 -18.65
CA GLY A 130 2.93 4.33 -17.44
C GLY A 130 1.42 4.48 -17.64
N LEU A 131 0.97 5.56 -18.27
CA LEU A 131 -0.46 5.81 -18.52
C LEU A 131 -1.07 4.88 -19.57
N LEU A 132 -0.29 4.43 -20.55
CA LEU A 132 -0.73 3.37 -21.47
C LEU A 132 -0.90 2.02 -20.76
N LYS A 133 -0.07 1.77 -19.73
CA LYS A 133 -0.14 0.55 -18.92
C LYS A 133 -1.28 0.59 -17.90
N TYR A 134 -1.48 1.74 -17.27
CA TYR A 134 -2.57 1.99 -16.33
C TYR A 134 -2.96 3.47 -16.38
N LYS A 135 -4.18 3.73 -16.86
CA LYS A 135 -4.72 5.09 -16.95
C LYS A 135 -5.11 5.59 -15.56
N LEU A 136 -4.41 6.62 -15.09
CA LEU A 136 -4.72 7.26 -13.81
C LEU A 136 -6.02 8.05 -13.89
N SER A 137 -6.81 7.98 -12.84
CA SER A 137 -7.95 8.87 -12.62
C SER A 137 -7.56 10.09 -11.77
N MET A 138 -8.41 11.13 -11.78
CA MET A 138 -8.20 12.31 -10.91
C MET A 138 -8.27 11.94 -9.43
N GLU A 139 -9.14 10.99 -9.08
CA GLU A 139 -9.28 10.45 -7.72
C GLU A 139 -7.99 9.75 -7.26
N GLU A 140 -7.32 9.04 -8.17
CA GLU A 140 -6.07 8.34 -7.88
C GLU A 140 -4.92 9.34 -7.66
N LEU A 141 -4.85 10.40 -8.46
CA LEU A 141 -3.93 11.52 -8.19
C LEU A 141 -4.21 12.18 -6.84
N ASN A 142 -5.49 12.42 -6.52
CA ASN A 142 -5.90 12.95 -5.23
C ASN A 142 -5.49 12.03 -4.07
N ALA A 143 -5.59 10.71 -4.26
CA ALA A 143 -5.21 9.73 -3.25
C ALA A 143 -3.71 9.72 -2.95
N ILE A 144 -2.87 10.10 -3.92
CA ILE A 144 -1.43 10.30 -3.72
C ILE A 144 -1.21 11.66 -3.04
N ALA A 145 -1.73 12.73 -3.64
CA ALA A 145 -1.48 14.11 -3.21
C ALA A 145 -2.01 14.43 -1.81
N LYS A 146 -3.05 13.74 -1.33
CA LYS A 146 -3.56 13.91 0.04
C LYS A 146 -2.53 13.57 1.14
N ASN A 147 -1.44 12.87 0.78
CA ASN A 147 -0.36 12.52 1.71
C ASN A 147 0.75 13.59 1.78
N LEU A 148 0.64 14.68 1.01
CA LEU A 148 1.52 15.83 1.14
C LEU A 148 1.38 16.48 2.52
N ASN A 149 2.50 16.71 3.18
CA ASN A 149 2.56 17.31 4.51
C ASN A 149 3.04 18.75 4.45
N GLU A 150 2.09 19.70 4.48
CA GLU A 150 2.38 21.15 4.46
C GLU A 150 3.27 21.59 5.63
N ASP A 151 3.21 20.92 6.78
CA ASP A 151 4.01 21.25 7.96
C ASP A 151 5.50 20.88 7.80
N ALA A 152 5.81 19.88 6.97
CA ALA A 152 7.17 19.41 6.74
C ALA A 152 7.87 20.15 5.57
N GLY A 153 7.10 20.83 4.72
CA GLY A 153 7.61 21.57 3.57
C GLY A 153 8.14 20.69 2.43
N GLN A 154 8.54 21.30 1.32
CA GLN A 154 8.92 20.59 0.08
C GLN A 154 10.20 19.74 0.18
N GLU A 155 11.08 20.04 1.14
CA GLU A 155 12.37 19.34 1.30
C GLU A 155 12.23 18.01 2.04
N ASP A 156 11.05 17.75 2.62
CA ASP A 156 10.75 16.46 3.22
C ASP A 156 10.84 15.35 2.16
N PRO A 157 11.52 14.22 2.44
CA PRO A 157 11.74 13.17 1.45
C PRO A 157 10.46 12.61 0.83
N LEU A 158 9.38 12.52 1.62
CA LEU A 158 8.11 12.01 1.15
C LEU A 158 7.41 13.02 0.25
N ASN A 159 7.36 14.28 0.70
CA ASN A 159 6.79 15.36 -0.10
C ASN A 159 7.51 15.48 -1.44
N ARG A 160 8.84 15.42 -1.44
CA ARG A 160 9.63 15.47 -2.66
C ARG A 160 9.25 14.35 -3.63
N GLN A 161 9.11 13.11 -3.17
CA GLN A 161 8.72 11.98 -4.02
C GLN A 161 7.32 12.16 -4.61
N ILE A 162 6.36 12.67 -3.83
CA ILE A 162 5.01 12.97 -4.33
C ILE A 162 5.05 14.12 -5.35
N LEU A 163 5.80 15.18 -5.06
CA LEU A 163 5.91 16.34 -5.95
C LEU A 163 6.64 16.00 -7.26
N ASP A 164 7.65 15.14 -7.20
CA ASP A 164 8.36 14.62 -8.38
C ASP A 164 7.38 13.78 -9.23
N PHE A 165 6.60 12.89 -8.61
CA PHE A 165 5.56 12.14 -9.31
C PHE A 165 4.52 13.05 -9.99
N LEU A 166 4.00 14.06 -9.28
CA LEU A 166 3.06 15.02 -9.85
C LEU A 166 3.70 15.86 -10.97
N GLY A 167 4.98 16.20 -10.82
CA GLY A 167 5.78 16.88 -11.84
C GLY A 167 5.91 16.06 -13.12
N ASP A 168 6.32 14.80 -13.00
CA ASP A 168 6.47 13.88 -14.13
C ASP A 168 5.14 13.73 -14.91
N ILE A 169 4.03 13.55 -14.21
CA ILE A 169 2.70 13.49 -14.85
C ILE A 169 2.32 14.83 -15.51
N GLY A 170 2.62 15.95 -14.87
CA GLY A 170 2.33 17.30 -15.39
C GLY A 170 3.16 17.67 -16.62
N ASP A 171 4.44 17.29 -16.66
CA ASP A 171 5.38 17.65 -17.71
C ASP A 171 5.06 17.00 -19.07
N MET A 172 4.16 16.00 -19.09
CA MET A 172 3.60 15.44 -20.32
C MET A 172 2.98 16.48 -21.25
N VAL A 173 2.43 17.57 -20.70
CA VAL A 173 1.87 18.69 -21.49
C VAL A 173 2.97 19.45 -22.25
N ILE A 174 4.18 19.51 -21.67
CA ILE A 174 5.30 20.34 -22.13
C ILE A 174 6.04 19.67 -23.30
N GLU A 175 6.06 18.33 -23.35
CA GLU A 175 6.79 17.58 -24.40
C GLU A 175 6.14 17.58 -25.79
N GLY A 176 5.04 18.32 -25.99
CA GLY A 176 4.43 18.45 -27.32
C GLY A 176 3.76 17.17 -27.82
N LEU A 177 3.57 16.16 -26.97
CA LEU A 177 2.90 14.89 -27.26
C LEU A 177 1.37 15.04 -27.17
N TRP A 178 0.82 16.00 -27.92
CA TRP A 178 -0.62 16.24 -28.05
C TRP A 178 -1.22 15.26 -29.06
N GLU A 179 -1.32 13.98 -28.70
CA GLU A 179 -2.22 13.07 -29.40
C GLU A 179 -3.52 12.93 -28.60
N LYS A 180 -4.35 13.97 -28.74
CA LYS A 180 -5.75 14.09 -28.28
C LYS A 180 -5.89 14.35 -26.79
N ASP A 181 -6.94 15.09 -26.45
CA ASP A 181 -7.44 15.50 -25.13
C ASP A 181 -7.40 14.47 -23.98
N GLU A 182 -7.01 13.22 -24.23
CA GLU A 182 -7.10 12.09 -23.32
C GLU A 182 -6.29 12.23 -22.03
N TYR A 183 -5.12 12.87 -22.07
CA TYR A 183 -4.25 13.06 -20.89
C TYR A 183 -4.13 14.52 -20.44
N GLY A 184 -4.78 15.46 -21.14
CA GLY A 184 -4.68 16.88 -20.81
C GLY A 184 -5.28 17.21 -19.45
N GLU A 185 -6.44 16.61 -19.14
CA GLU A 185 -7.12 16.81 -17.87
C GLU A 185 -6.30 16.27 -16.68
N ILE A 186 -5.73 15.06 -16.80
CA ILE A 186 -4.96 14.45 -15.72
C ILE A 186 -3.65 15.19 -15.45
N ALA A 187 -2.96 15.64 -16.50
CA ALA A 187 -1.72 16.40 -16.38
C ALA A 187 -1.98 17.81 -15.80
N THR A 188 -3.06 18.46 -16.24
CA THR A 188 -3.49 19.75 -15.66
C THR A 188 -3.81 19.60 -14.17
N HIS A 189 -4.53 18.53 -13.80
CA HIS A 189 -4.86 18.26 -12.40
C HIS A 189 -3.61 17.99 -11.55
N ALA A 190 -2.62 17.27 -12.07
CA ALA A 190 -1.34 17.06 -11.38
C ALA A 190 -0.58 18.36 -11.13
N ILE A 191 -0.54 19.26 -12.13
CA ILE A 191 0.05 20.60 -12.00
C ILE A 191 -0.69 21.41 -10.94
N ASP A 192 -2.02 21.38 -10.96
CA ASP A 192 -2.86 22.09 -10.00
C ASP A 192 -2.61 21.63 -8.55
N LEU A 193 -2.52 20.32 -8.32
CA LEU A 193 -2.20 19.74 -7.02
C LEU A 193 -0.80 20.14 -6.54
N ARG A 194 0.19 20.07 -7.44
CA ARG A 194 1.57 20.47 -7.15
C ARG A 194 1.66 21.96 -6.79
N ASN A 195 1.01 22.81 -7.56
CA ASN A 195 0.98 24.25 -7.31
C ASN A 195 0.23 24.60 -6.01
N ALA A 196 -0.87 23.89 -5.71
CA ALA A 196 -1.61 24.11 -4.48
C ALA A 196 -0.77 23.82 -3.22
N PHE A 197 0.22 22.94 -3.30
CA PHE A 197 1.17 22.68 -2.22
C PHE A 197 2.33 23.70 -2.18
N LEU A 198 2.85 24.12 -3.33
CA LEU A 198 4.03 24.98 -3.42
C LEU A 198 3.71 26.48 -3.25
N ASP A 199 2.50 26.91 -3.62
CA ASP A 199 2.06 28.30 -3.49
C ASP A 199 1.44 28.53 -2.10
N PRO A 200 2.06 29.36 -1.24
CA PRO A 200 1.55 29.64 0.10
C PRO A 200 0.20 30.37 0.11
N ARG A 201 -0.32 30.78 -1.05
CA ARG A 201 -1.65 31.40 -1.21
C ARG A 201 -2.75 30.39 -1.53
N GLN A 202 -2.40 29.14 -1.79
CA GLN A 202 -3.32 28.06 -2.13
C GLN A 202 -3.33 27.02 -1.02
N ASN A 203 -4.39 26.22 -0.94
CA ASN A 203 -4.44 25.06 -0.06
C ASN A 203 -4.75 23.82 -0.89
N LEU A 204 -4.15 22.67 -0.54
CA LEU A 204 -4.52 21.39 -1.16
C LEU A 204 -6.01 21.07 -0.99
N ALA A 205 -6.62 21.55 0.09
CA ALA A 205 -8.06 21.44 0.35
C ALA A 205 -8.94 22.09 -0.71
N ASP A 206 -8.41 23.04 -1.47
CA ASP A 206 -9.15 23.73 -2.54
C ASP A 206 -9.22 22.89 -3.83
N LYS A 207 -8.35 21.88 -3.96
CA LYS A 207 -8.19 21.06 -5.18
C LYS A 207 -8.59 19.60 -5.01
N ILE A 208 -8.60 19.11 -3.78
CA ILE A 208 -8.97 17.73 -3.44
C ILE A 208 -10.33 17.75 -2.73
N PRO A 209 -11.29 16.85 -3.07
CA PRO A 209 -12.56 16.75 -2.38
C PRO A 209 -12.40 16.67 -0.85
N GLU A 210 -13.19 17.43 -0.09
CA GLU A 210 -13.04 17.59 1.37
C GLU A 210 -13.00 16.25 2.14
N LEU A 211 -13.74 15.24 1.65
CA LEU A 211 -13.75 13.87 2.19
C LEU A 211 -12.37 13.19 2.16
N LEU A 212 -11.53 13.57 1.20
CA LEU A 212 -10.17 13.07 1.02
C LEU A 212 -9.10 13.96 1.66
N VAL A 213 -9.46 15.10 2.29
CA VAL A 213 -8.49 16.09 2.82
C VAL A 213 -8.50 16.21 4.33
N ARG A 214 -9.58 15.81 5.00
CA ARG A 214 -9.65 15.87 6.47
C ARG A 214 -8.57 14.98 7.10
N LYS A 215 -7.44 15.62 7.47
CA LYS A 215 -6.33 15.01 8.21
C LYS A 215 -6.89 14.36 9.48
N GLN A 216 -6.80 13.05 9.57
CA GLN A 216 -6.90 12.35 10.85
C GLN A 216 -5.48 12.02 11.25
N GLN A 217 -5.10 12.31 12.50
CA GLN A 217 -3.77 11.91 12.98
C GLN A 217 -3.60 10.40 12.80
N TYR A 218 -2.40 9.97 12.41
CA TYR A 218 -2.02 8.57 12.55
C TYR A 218 -2.15 8.19 14.02
N VAL A 219 -3.22 7.51 14.36
CA VAL A 219 -3.33 6.80 15.63
C VAL A 219 -3.03 5.37 15.25
N ASP A 220 -1.90 4.83 15.75
CA ASP A 220 -1.65 3.39 15.74
C ASP A 220 -2.66 2.71 16.68
N ASP A 221 -3.92 2.70 16.25
CA ASP A 221 -5.03 2.01 16.91
C ASP A 221 -5.07 0.54 16.48
N ASN A 222 -4.04 0.10 15.75
CA ASN A 222 -3.87 -1.27 15.35
C ASN A 222 -3.59 -2.16 16.56
N LEU A 223 -4.12 -3.38 16.49
CA LEU A 223 -3.77 -4.43 17.43
C LEU A 223 -2.26 -4.67 17.39
N ARG A 224 -1.60 -4.43 18.52
CA ARG A 224 -0.17 -4.71 18.71
C ARG A 224 0.06 -6.16 19.12
N PRO A 225 1.20 -6.77 18.74
CA PRO A 225 1.55 -8.09 19.24
C PRO A 225 1.71 -8.07 20.78
N ARG A 226 1.60 -9.25 21.41
CA ARG A 226 1.84 -9.35 22.86
C ARG A 226 3.30 -8.99 23.15
N LYS A 227 3.54 -8.33 24.29
CA LYS A 227 4.90 -8.14 24.80
C LYS A 227 5.51 -9.52 25.03
N THR A 228 6.66 -9.78 24.41
CA THR A 228 7.44 -10.99 24.68
C THR A 228 7.80 -11.03 26.15
N GLN A 229 7.23 -11.97 26.89
CA GLN A 229 7.76 -12.32 28.20
C GLN A 229 9.12 -12.97 27.95
N LYS A 230 10.19 -12.45 28.56
CA LYS A 230 11.46 -13.18 28.62
C LYS A 230 11.15 -14.55 29.24
N PRO A 231 11.57 -15.66 28.63
CA PRO A 231 11.38 -16.97 29.25
C PRO A 231 12.00 -16.92 30.64
N THR A 232 11.14 -17.08 31.66
CA THR A 232 11.56 -17.20 33.04
C THR A 232 12.32 -18.51 33.18
N GLY A 233 13.65 -18.43 33.14
CA GLY A 233 14.58 -19.41 33.68
C GLY A 233 14.35 -20.86 33.27
N GLY A 234 15.02 -21.31 32.22
CA GLY A 234 15.55 -22.66 32.23
C GLY A 234 16.68 -22.69 33.26
N GLY A 235 16.36 -23.12 34.49
CA GLY A 235 17.38 -23.49 35.45
C GLY A 235 18.26 -24.53 34.81
N SER A 236 19.54 -24.21 34.67
CA SER A 236 20.56 -25.19 34.35
C SER A 236 20.70 -26.06 35.61
N GLU A 237 20.14 -27.27 35.57
CA GLU A 237 20.58 -28.37 36.43
C GLU A 237 21.70 -29.14 35.71
#